data_AF-A0A7S3M682-F1
#
_entry.id   AF-A0A7S3M682-F1
#
_cell.length_a   1.000
_cell.length_b   1.000
_cell.length_c   1.000
_cell.angle_alpha   90.00
_cell.angle_beta   90.00
_cell.angle_gamma   90.00
#
_symmetry.space_group_name_H-M   'P 1'
#
loop_
_entity.id
_entity.type
_entity.pdbx_description
1 polymer ?
#
loop_
_entity_poly.entity_id
_entity_poly.type
_entity_poly.pdbx_seq_one_letter_code
_entity_poly.pdbx_strand_id
1 'polypeptide(L)'
;ASADPRYGFQYTAEEVLRSIYNLAKYFFACYDCREHFMRAYDDCTFDRCNVGEKNYDLMQLWLFHQHNAVTQRVWAEETNSDSLAKPPTTGLGTSASVNPQASADESTTGSRANVDDKNNNAEKDNRSVALRAELWPSTAECSTCMDASIESPYKANSTAIIEYLHLAYAI
;
A
#
# COMPACT_ATOMS: atom_id res chain seq x y z
N ALA A 1 11.22 37.00 0.71
CA ALA A 1 11.51 37.36 2.11
C ALA A 1 13.02 37.27 2.33
N SER A 2 13.68 38.33 2.82
CA SER A 2 15.11 38.28 3.19
C SER A 2 15.25 37.80 4.63
N ALA A 3 15.83 36.62 4.84
CA ALA A 3 16.04 36.07 6.17
C ALA A 3 17.09 36.87 6.96
N ASP A 4 16.84 37.13 8.25
CA ASP A 4 17.81 37.72 9.18
C ASP A 4 19.00 36.74 9.37
N PRO A 5 20.24 37.15 9.05
CA PRO A 5 21.42 36.28 9.14
C PRO A 5 21.74 35.79 10.56
N ARG A 6 21.07 36.32 11.61
CA ARG A 6 21.31 35.94 13.00
C ARG A 6 20.52 34.70 13.47
N TYR A 7 19.58 34.20 12.67
CA TYR A 7 18.83 32.96 12.94
C TYR A 7 18.92 31.94 11.77
N GLY A 8 19.89 32.11 10.87
CA GLY A 8 19.97 31.39 9.60
C GLY A 8 20.63 30.01 9.69
N PHE A 9 19.95 29.02 10.28
CA PHE A 9 20.22 27.63 9.90
C PHE A 9 19.58 27.38 8.53
N GLN A 10 20.36 27.63 7.47
CA GLN A 10 19.98 27.19 6.13
C GLN A 10 20.42 25.73 5.98
N TYR A 11 19.49 24.80 6.13
CA TYR A 11 19.71 23.40 5.79
C TYR A 11 19.59 23.22 4.29
N THR A 12 20.60 22.63 3.66
CA THR A 12 20.53 22.17 2.28
C THR A 12 19.49 21.05 2.12
N ALA A 13 18.98 20.85 0.90
CA ALA A 13 18.06 19.75 0.60
C ALA A 13 18.68 18.37 0.95
N GLU A 14 19.97 18.21 0.70
CA GLU A 14 20.70 16.98 1.06
C GLU A 14 20.78 16.78 2.58
N GLU A 15 21.06 17.83 3.36
CA GLU A 15 21.09 17.76 4.83
C GLU A 15 19.73 17.42 5.42
N VAL A 16 18.65 17.96 4.83
CA VAL A 16 17.27 17.61 5.23
C VAL A 16 17.02 16.12 4.96
N LEU A 17 17.33 15.62 3.76
CA LEU A 17 17.18 14.19 3.44
C LEU A 17 18.02 13.29 4.34
N ARG A 18 19.27 13.68 4.62
CA ARG A 18 20.15 12.94 5.53
C ARG A 18 19.60 12.92 6.95
N SER A 19 18.96 14.00 7.38
CA SER A 19 18.29 14.07 8.69
C SER A 19 17.08 13.13 8.75
N ILE A 20 16.26 13.08 7.70
CA ILE A 20 15.15 12.13 7.58
C ILE A 20 15.67 10.68 7.59
N TYR A 21 16.75 10.40 6.85
CA TYR A 21 17.42 9.09 6.87
C TYR A 21 17.86 8.70 8.27
N ASN A 22 18.55 9.58 9.00
CA ASN A 22 18.99 9.30 10.37
C ASN A 22 17.80 9.12 11.32
N LEU A 23 16.73 9.90 11.15
CA LEU A 23 15.50 9.74 11.93
C LEU A 23 14.90 8.35 11.73
N ALA A 24 14.73 7.92 10.47
CA ALA A 24 14.25 6.59 10.14
C ALA A 24 15.20 5.48 10.67
N LYS A 25 16.51 5.67 10.51
CA LYS A 25 17.51 4.71 10.95
C LYS A 25 17.49 4.45 12.45
N TYR A 26 17.40 5.50 13.26
CA TYR A 26 17.60 5.39 14.71
C TYR A 26 16.31 5.37 15.53
N PHE A 27 15.20 5.92 15.01
CA PHE A 27 13.98 6.12 15.80
C PHE A 27 12.74 5.40 15.28
N PHE A 28 12.73 4.93 14.03
CA PHE A 28 11.60 4.17 13.51
C PHE A 28 11.58 2.74 14.09
N ALA A 29 10.48 2.39 14.76
CA ALA A 29 10.36 1.12 15.48
C ALA A 29 10.21 -0.10 14.54
N CYS A 30 9.52 0.06 13.41
CA CYS A 30 9.31 -1.02 12.45
C CYS A 30 10.63 -1.36 11.73
N TYR A 31 11.18 -2.54 12.00
CA TYR A 31 12.45 -3.00 11.42
C TYR A 31 12.37 -3.08 9.88
N ASP A 32 11.37 -3.78 9.35
CA ASP A 32 11.24 -3.99 7.89
C ASP A 32 10.97 -2.68 7.15
N CYS A 33 10.16 -1.79 7.73
CA CYS A 33 9.90 -0.46 7.18
C CYS A 33 11.18 0.36 7.07
N ARG A 34 12.01 0.34 8.13
CA ARG A 34 13.30 1.02 8.16
C ARG A 34 14.26 0.45 7.12
N GLU A 35 14.41 -0.87 7.05
CA GLU A 35 15.28 -1.52 6.06
C GLU A 35 14.88 -1.17 4.63
N HIS A 36 13.58 -1.20 4.31
CA HIS A 36 13.08 -0.80 2.99
C HIS A 36 13.38 0.67 2.67
N PHE A 37 13.21 1.57 3.64
CA PHE A 37 13.53 2.99 3.45
C PHE A 37 15.03 3.20 3.24
N MET A 38 15.86 2.60 4.08
CA MET A 38 17.32 2.73 4.00
C MET A 38 17.86 2.19 2.68
N ARG A 39 17.39 1.01 2.25
CA ARG A 39 17.78 0.45 0.95
C ARG A 39 17.42 1.41 -0.19
N ALA A 40 16.18 1.93 -0.22
CA ALA A 40 15.77 2.86 -1.27
C ALA A 40 16.60 4.16 -1.27
N TYR A 41 17.02 4.62 -0.09
CA TYR A 41 17.92 5.76 0.04
C TYR A 41 19.32 5.44 -0.52
N ASP A 42 19.91 4.34 -0.10
CA ASP A 42 21.29 3.96 -0.46
C ASP A 42 21.40 3.57 -1.94
N ASP A 43 20.38 2.92 -2.50
CA ASP A 43 20.31 2.49 -3.91
C ASP A 43 19.99 3.63 -4.89
N CYS A 44 19.90 4.88 -4.43
CA CYS A 44 19.54 6.04 -5.24
C CYS A 44 18.16 5.94 -5.93
N THR A 45 17.20 5.18 -5.38
CA THR A 45 15.88 4.99 -6.01
C THR A 45 15.17 6.32 -6.22
N PHE A 46 14.40 6.44 -7.31
CA PHE A 46 13.71 7.69 -7.73
C PHE A 46 14.65 8.89 -7.87
N ASP A 47 15.87 8.63 -8.33
CA ASP A 47 16.87 9.64 -8.65
C ASP A 47 17.37 10.46 -7.44
N ARG A 48 17.31 9.87 -6.23
CA ARG A 48 17.75 10.52 -4.99
C ARG A 48 19.15 11.13 -5.08
N CYS A 49 20.06 10.44 -5.76
CA CYS A 49 21.46 10.85 -5.85
C CYS A 49 21.69 12.12 -6.67
N ASN A 50 20.68 12.57 -7.42
CA ASN A 50 20.69 13.84 -8.13
C ASN A 50 20.08 15.00 -7.31
N VAL A 51 19.63 14.75 -6.07
CA VAL A 51 19.21 15.81 -5.15
C VAL A 51 20.44 16.59 -4.69
N GLY A 52 20.73 17.70 -5.39
CA GLY A 52 21.79 18.63 -5.01
C GLY A 52 21.41 19.51 -3.83
N GLU A 53 22.41 20.20 -3.25
CA GLU A 53 22.28 21.01 -2.02
C GLU A 53 21.12 22.02 -2.04
N LYS A 54 20.79 22.60 -3.20
CA LYS A 54 19.76 23.64 -3.34
C LYS A 54 18.50 23.15 -4.03
N ASN A 55 18.41 21.85 -4.32
CA ASN A 55 17.34 21.29 -5.15
C ASN A 55 16.22 20.69 -4.29
N TYR A 56 15.51 21.57 -3.57
CA TYR A 56 14.41 21.16 -2.68
C TYR A 56 13.24 20.55 -3.46
N ASP A 57 13.01 20.97 -4.70
CA ASP A 57 11.98 20.40 -5.58
C ASP A 57 12.26 18.92 -5.87
N LEU A 58 13.50 18.57 -6.23
CA LEU A 58 13.88 17.16 -6.41
C LEU A 58 13.82 16.36 -5.10
N MET A 59 14.19 16.98 -3.96
CA MET A 59 14.02 16.33 -2.66
C MET A 59 12.56 16.00 -2.38
N GLN A 60 11.65 16.95 -2.60
CA GLN A 60 10.21 16.78 -2.39
C GLN A 60 9.65 15.70 -3.32
N LEU A 61 10.02 15.72 -4.60
CA LEU A 61 9.65 14.68 -5.56
C LEU A 61 10.16 13.30 -5.14
N TRP A 62 11.39 13.21 -4.63
CA TRP A 62 11.92 11.93 -4.14
C TRP A 62 11.09 11.38 -2.97
N LEU A 63 10.79 12.22 -1.98
CA LEU A 63 9.95 11.84 -0.84
C LEU A 63 8.54 11.41 -1.29
N PHE A 64 7.98 12.15 -2.25
CA PHE A 64 6.69 11.84 -2.87
C PHE A 64 6.68 10.44 -3.52
N HIS A 65 7.67 10.16 -4.38
CA HIS A 65 7.76 8.86 -5.05
C HIS A 65 8.02 7.72 -4.06
N GLN A 66 8.88 7.95 -3.07
CA GLN A 66 9.17 6.98 -2.02
C GLN A 66 7.92 6.64 -1.20
N HIS A 67 7.12 7.65 -0.83
CA HIS A 67 5.86 7.45 -0.10
C HIS A 67 4.88 6.59 -0.93
N ASN A 68 4.65 6.97 -2.19
CA ASN A 68 3.73 6.24 -3.07
C ASN A 68 4.19 4.82 -3.40
N ALA A 69 5.49 4.57 -3.48
CA ALA A 69 6.03 3.23 -3.65
C ALA A 69 5.77 2.34 -2.41
N VAL A 70 5.86 2.91 -1.20
CA VAL A 70 5.47 2.21 0.02
C VAL A 70 3.98 1.92 0.04
N THR A 71 3.12 2.89 -0.30
CA THR A 71 1.66 2.71 -0.38
C THR A 71 1.29 1.54 -1.29
N GLN A 72 1.88 1.48 -2.49
CA GLN A 72 1.63 0.37 -3.42
C GLN A 72 2.08 -0.98 -2.86
N ARG A 73 3.27 -1.04 -2.25
CA ARG A 73 3.80 -2.29 -1.71
C ARG A 73 2.94 -2.82 -0.56
N VAL A 74 2.62 -1.97 0.42
CA VAL A 74 1.80 -2.36 1.57
C VAL A 74 0.43 -2.85 1.12
N TRP A 75 -0.20 -2.16 0.17
CA TRP A 75 -1.47 -2.62 -0.39
C TRP A 75 -1.36 -4.00 -1.09
N ALA A 76 -0.27 -4.25 -1.82
CA ALA A 76 -0.02 -5.56 -2.41
C ALA A 76 0.19 -6.66 -1.35
N GLU A 77 0.84 -6.34 -0.23
CA GLU A 77 1.03 -7.28 0.89
C GLU A 77 -0.30 -7.63 1.58
N GLU A 78 -1.16 -6.63 1.81
CA GLU A 78 -2.50 -6.83 2.41
C GLU A 78 -3.38 -7.71 1.52
N THR A 79 -3.46 -7.39 0.23
CA THR A 79 -4.28 -8.14 -0.73
C THR A 79 -3.80 -9.58 -0.92
N ASN A 80 -2.49 -9.82 -0.85
CA ASN A 80 -1.94 -11.17 -0.91
C ASN A 80 -2.15 -11.95 0.40
N SER A 81 -2.15 -11.29 1.56
CA SER A 81 -2.35 -11.93 2.87
C SER A 81 -3.76 -12.48 3.03
N ASP A 82 -4.78 -11.77 2.52
CA ASP A 82 -6.18 -12.24 2.54
C ASP A 82 -6.39 -13.52 1.72
N SER A 83 -5.60 -13.74 0.67
CA SER A 83 -5.65 -14.96 -0.14
C SER A 83 -5.12 -16.21 0.59
N LEU A 84 -4.25 -16.02 1.60
CA LEU A 84 -3.64 -17.10 2.38
C LEU A 84 -4.37 -17.38 3.70
N ALA A 85 -5.28 -16.51 4.13
CA ALA A 85 -5.90 -16.55 5.46
C ALA A 85 -7.15 -17.44 5.59
N LYS A 86 -7.53 -18.24 4.58
CA LYS A 86 -8.64 -19.18 4.74
C LYS A 86 -8.21 -20.63 4.51
N PRO A 87 -7.79 -21.38 5.56
CA PRO A 87 -7.93 -22.82 5.49
C PRO A 87 -9.41 -23.14 5.21
N PRO A 88 -9.72 -24.07 4.30
CA PRO A 88 -11.10 -24.49 4.09
C PRO A 88 -11.62 -24.98 5.44
N THR A 89 -12.64 -24.31 5.97
CA THR A 89 -13.48 -24.83 7.04
C THR A 89 -14.19 -26.06 6.49
N THR A 90 -13.45 -27.18 6.42
CA THR A 90 -14.03 -28.50 6.36
C THR A 90 -14.76 -28.67 7.67
N GLY A 91 -16.07 -28.89 7.56
CA GLY A 91 -17.01 -28.93 8.67
C GLY A 91 -16.45 -29.72 9.85
N LEU A 92 -16.39 -29.06 10.99
CA LEU A 92 -16.18 -29.72 12.26
C LEU A 92 -17.46 -30.52 12.55
N GLY A 93 -17.47 -31.75 12.06
CA GLY A 93 -18.41 -32.77 12.48
C GLY A 93 -18.34 -32.90 13.99
N THR A 94 -19.51 -32.87 14.60
CA THR A 94 -19.78 -33.29 15.97
C THR A 94 -19.03 -34.58 16.29
N SER A 95 -18.02 -34.48 17.16
CA SER A 95 -17.40 -35.65 17.78
C SER A 95 -18.41 -36.23 18.78
N ALA A 96 -19.22 -37.17 18.30
CA ALA A 96 -19.99 -38.05 19.14
C ALA A 96 -19.07 -39.12 19.74
N SER A 97 -19.29 -39.36 21.03
CA SER A 97 -18.65 -40.38 21.86
C SER A 97 -18.71 -41.78 21.23
N VAL A 98 -17.60 -42.49 21.38
CA VAL A 98 -17.38 -43.90 21.03
C VAL A 98 -18.42 -44.82 21.68
N ASN A 99 -18.98 -45.74 20.88
CA ASN A 99 -19.40 -47.07 21.32
C ASN A 99 -19.38 -48.04 20.11
N PRO A 100 -18.76 -49.23 20.18
CA PRO A 100 -18.77 -50.18 19.08
C PRO A 100 -19.78 -51.32 19.32
N GLN A 101 -20.72 -51.51 18.39
CA GLN A 101 -21.39 -52.81 18.21
C GLN A 101 -21.88 -53.02 16.78
N ALA A 102 -21.87 -54.29 16.39
CA ALA A 102 -21.81 -54.84 15.05
C ALA A 102 -23.10 -54.77 14.19
N SER A 103 -22.86 -55.00 12.89
CA SER A 103 -23.59 -55.87 11.94
C SER A 103 -24.73 -55.33 11.06
N ALA A 104 -24.57 -55.69 9.78
CA ALA A 104 -25.53 -56.07 8.74
C ALA A 104 -26.25 -55.00 7.89
N ASP A 105 -26.00 -55.13 6.59
CA ASP A 105 -26.83 -54.91 5.39
C ASP A 105 -28.22 -54.27 5.53
N GLU A 106 -28.49 -53.24 4.72
CA GLU A 106 -29.55 -53.33 3.70
C GLU A 106 -29.51 -52.19 2.67
N SER A 107 -29.80 -52.58 1.44
CA SER A 107 -30.04 -51.75 0.25
C SER A 107 -31.39 -51.05 0.34
N THR A 108 -31.49 -49.75 0.05
CA THR A 108 -32.74 -49.13 -0.42
C THR A 108 -32.49 -47.88 -1.25
N THR A 109 -32.91 -47.96 -2.52
CA THR A 109 -33.16 -46.88 -3.47
C THR A 109 -34.28 -45.94 -3.01
N GLY A 110 -34.11 -44.62 -3.19
CA GLY A 110 -35.17 -43.65 -2.97
C GLY A 110 -34.88 -42.26 -3.52
N SER A 111 -35.38 -41.97 -4.72
CA SER A 111 -35.46 -40.65 -5.35
C SER A 111 -36.45 -39.73 -4.62
N ARG A 112 -36.12 -38.44 -4.43
CA ARG A 112 -37.00 -37.29 -4.78
C ARG A 112 -36.43 -35.90 -4.43
N ALA A 113 -36.48 -35.06 -5.46
CA ALA A 113 -36.93 -33.66 -5.50
C ALA A 113 -36.10 -32.53 -4.87
N ASN A 114 -35.61 -31.69 -5.78
CA ASN A 114 -35.73 -30.21 -5.84
C ASN A 114 -35.54 -29.41 -4.55
N VAL A 115 -34.41 -28.72 -4.49
CA VAL A 115 -34.33 -27.35 -3.94
C VAL A 115 -33.44 -26.54 -4.90
N ASP A 116 -34.06 -25.92 -5.91
CA ASP A 116 -33.49 -24.80 -6.65
C ASP A 116 -33.68 -23.53 -5.80
N ASP A 117 -32.82 -23.31 -4.81
CA ASP A 117 -32.73 -22.03 -4.12
C ASP A 117 -31.47 -21.26 -4.54
N LYS A 118 -31.72 -20.30 -5.43
CA LYS A 118 -31.20 -18.93 -5.35
C LYS A 118 -29.71 -18.78 -4.98
N ASN A 119 -28.84 -18.97 -5.96
CA ASN A 119 -27.44 -18.53 -5.85
C ASN A 119 -27.18 -17.29 -6.73
N ASN A 120 -27.79 -16.16 -6.39
CA ASN A 120 -27.59 -14.86 -7.08
C ASN A 120 -26.98 -13.77 -6.18
N ASN A 121 -26.37 -14.14 -5.04
CA ASN A 121 -25.77 -13.17 -4.12
C ASN A 121 -24.22 -13.17 -4.09
N ALA A 122 -23.55 -13.94 -4.95
CA ALA A 122 -22.08 -14.00 -4.97
C ALA A 122 -21.40 -12.84 -5.73
N GLU A 123 -22.15 -11.98 -6.42
CA GLU A 123 -21.56 -10.96 -7.32
C GLU A 123 -21.53 -9.54 -6.72
N LYS A 124 -22.11 -9.32 -5.53
CA LYS A 124 -22.14 -8.00 -4.90
C LYS A 124 -21.06 -7.73 -3.84
N ASP A 125 -20.43 -8.78 -3.29
CA ASP A 125 -19.44 -8.64 -2.22
C ASP A 125 -17.98 -8.56 -2.70
N ASN A 126 -17.70 -8.70 -4.00
CA ASN A 126 -16.35 -8.48 -4.54
C ASN A 126 -16.08 -7.02 -4.98
N ARG A 127 -17.07 -6.13 -4.85
CA ARG A 127 -16.91 -4.72 -5.23
C ARG A 127 -16.29 -3.86 -4.12
N SER A 128 -16.21 -4.38 -2.89
CA SER A 128 -15.61 -3.70 -1.72
C SER A 128 -14.10 -3.93 -1.58
N VAL A 129 -13.52 -4.91 -2.29
CA VAL A 129 -12.07 -5.20 -2.26
C VAL A 129 -11.28 -4.43 -3.34
N ALA A 130 -11.99 -3.70 -4.22
CA ALA A 130 -11.38 -2.88 -5.27
C ALA A 130 -11.13 -1.42 -4.86
N LEU A 131 -10.89 -1.15 -3.57
CA LEU A 131 -10.15 0.04 -3.18
C LEU A 131 -8.71 -0.20 -3.64
N ARG A 132 -8.45 0.10 -4.92
CA ARG A 132 -7.09 0.25 -5.45
C ARG A 132 -6.31 1.13 -4.47
N ALA A 133 -5.06 0.78 -4.17
CA ALA A 133 -4.16 1.69 -3.48
C ALA A 133 -4.22 3.03 -4.22
N GLU A 134 -4.93 4.00 -3.67
CA GLU A 134 -5.07 5.29 -4.32
C GLU A 134 -3.76 6.01 -4.09
N LEU A 135 -2.99 6.13 -5.16
CA LEU A 135 -1.77 6.92 -5.13
C LEU A 135 -2.13 8.34 -4.73
N TRP A 136 -1.30 8.92 -3.87
CA TRP A 136 -1.49 10.29 -3.45
C TRP A 136 -0.72 11.25 -4.37
N PRO A 137 -1.23 12.44 -4.68
CA PRO A 137 -2.62 12.83 -4.50
C PRO A 137 -3.53 12.04 -5.44
N SER A 138 -4.77 11.84 -5.03
CA SER A 138 -5.83 11.33 -5.91
C SER A 138 -6.04 12.27 -7.10
N THR A 139 -6.66 11.77 -8.17
CA THR A 139 -7.05 12.63 -9.31
C THR A 139 -8.10 13.67 -8.92
N ALA A 140 -8.86 13.44 -7.84
CA ALA A 140 -9.79 14.41 -7.27
C ALA A 140 -9.05 15.55 -6.55
N GLU A 141 -7.92 15.25 -5.89
CA GLU A 141 -7.08 16.24 -5.20
C GLU A 141 -6.19 17.03 -6.16
N CYS A 142 -5.65 16.37 -7.19
CA CYS A 142 -4.83 17.00 -8.21
C CYS A 142 -4.98 16.31 -9.57
N SER A 143 -5.95 16.79 -10.36
CA SER A 143 -6.26 16.24 -11.68
C SER A 143 -5.14 16.42 -12.71
N THR A 144 -4.20 17.35 -12.47
CA THR A 144 -3.03 17.59 -13.33
C THR A 144 -1.78 16.84 -12.89
N CYS A 145 -1.75 16.29 -11.66
CA CYS A 145 -0.59 15.58 -11.12
C CYS A 145 -0.43 14.19 -11.74
N MET A 146 -1.56 13.52 -11.99
CA MET A 146 -1.60 12.16 -12.55
C MET A 146 -2.20 12.21 -13.95
N ASP A 147 -1.45 11.76 -14.96
CA ASP A 147 -2.00 11.61 -16.30
C ASP A 147 -2.77 10.29 -16.39
N ALA A 148 -4.10 10.39 -16.33
CA ALA A 148 -5.00 9.24 -16.44
C ALA A 148 -4.92 8.53 -17.81
N SER A 149 -4.27 9.13 -18.81
CA SER A 149 -4.12 8.54 -20.15
C SER A 149 -2.94 7.57 -20.28
N ILE A 150 -2.08 7.47 -19.27
CA ILE A 150 -0.84 6.70 -19.35
C ILE A 150 -0.96 5.43 -18.50
N GLU A 151 -0.75 4.27 -19.15
CA GLU A 151 -0.77 2.94 -18.51
C GLU A 151 0.25 2.75 -17.37
N SER A 152 1.16 3.70 -17.15
CA SER A 152 2.18 3.61 -16.11
C SER A 152 1.89 4.58 -14.96
N PRO A 153 1.71 4.09 -13.72
CA PRO A 153 1.49 4.93 -12.54
C PRO A 153 2.68 5.84 -12.19
N TYR A 154 3.80 5.73 -12.92
CA TYR A 154 5.02 6.51 -12.70
C TYR A 154 5.18 7.70 -13.65
N LYS A 155 4.30 7.90 -14.65
CA LYS A 155 4.31 9.13 -15.44
C LYS A 155 3.45 10.20 -14.78
N ALA A 156 3.89 10.64 -13.61
CA ALA A 156 3.31 11.78 -12.95
C ALA A 156 3.90 13.08 -13.53
N ASN A 157 3.10 14.14 -13.59
CA ASN A 157 3.59 15.46 -14.00
C ASN A 157 4.33 16.08 -12.83
N SER A 158 5.67 15.94 -12.83
CA SER A 158 6.53 16.41 -11.74
C SER A 158 6.33 17.89 -11.41
N THR A 159 6.11 18.74 -12.41
CA THR A 159 5.85 20.18 -12.19
C THR A 159 4.55 20.39 -11.43
N ALA A 160 3.46 19.75 -11.87
CA ALA A 160 2.17 19.85 -11.19
C ALA A 160 2.22 19.29 -9.76
N ILE A 161 2.98 18.22 -9.53
CA ILE A 161 3.19 17.66 -8.19
C ILE A 161 3.94 18.65 -7.29
N ILE A 162 5.02 19.27 -7.76
CA ILE A 162 5.76 20.24 -6.96
C ILE A 162 4.87 21.42 -6.59
N GLU A 163 4.12 21.97 -7.55
CA GLU A 163 3.18 23.06 -7.29
C GLU A 163 2.13 22.64 -6.24
N TYR A 164 1.59 21.44 -6.36
CA TYR A 164 0.64 20.88 -5.40
C TYR A 164 1.27 20.69 -4.01
N LEU A 165 2.49 20.15 -3.92
CA LEU A 165 3.23 19.96 -2.67
C LEU A 165 3.51 21.29 -1.98
N HIS A 166 3.90 22.32 -2.74
CA HIS A 166 4.09 23.67 -2.21
C HIS A 166 2.80 24.26 -1.64
N LEU A 167 1.64 24.01 -2.27
CA LEU A 167 0.36 24.46 -1.74
C LEU A 167 -0.09 23.67 -0.51
N ALA A 168 0.11 22.35 -0.52
CA ALA A 168 -0.33 21.45 0.54
C ALA A 168 0.50 21.58 1.83
N TYR A 169 1.79 21.90 1.70
CA TYR A 169 2.75 21.93 2.81
C TYR A 169 3.50 23.27 2.92
N ALA A 170 2.91 24.38 2.45
CA ALA A 170 3.40 25.71 2.79
C ALA A 170 3.28 25.95 4.30
N ILE A 171 4.37 25.69 5.03
CA ILE A 171 4.56 26.02 6.45
C ILE A 171 5.29 27.36 6.56
#